data_AF-A0A7V2UIS4-F1
#
_entry.id   AF-A0A7V2UIS4-F1
#
_cell.length_a   1.000
_cell.length_b   1.000
_cell.length_c   1.000
_cell.angle_alpha   90.00
_cell.angle_beta   90.00
_cell.angle_gamma   90.00
#
_symmetry.space_group_name_H-M   'P 1'
#
loop_
_entity.id
_entity.type
_entity.pdbx_description
1 polymer ?
#
loop_
_entity_poly.entity_id
_entity_poly.type
_entity_poly.pdbx_seq_one_letter_code
_entity_poly.pdbx_strand_id
1 'polypeptide(L)'
;MPLPLTPVANNPFTSPWRTQILRLACAALLLCAASVHAQEAPYQDVNRLLQAGDLQQAHKVATDYLADKPRDPQMRFLLGVIQTQQGQDDTAL
;
A
#
# COMPACT_ATOMS: atom_id res chain seq x y z
N MET A 1 -70.94 17.52 13.51
CA MET A 1 -69.68 18.01 12.93
C MET A 1 -68.53 17.65 13.86
N PRO A 2 -67.61 16.76 13.45
CA PRO A 2 -66.21 16.88 13.89
C PRO A 2 -65.22 16.72 12.72
N LEU A 3 -64.14 17.52 12.72
CA LEU A 3 -63.03 17.44 11.77
C LEU A 3 -62.01 16.38 12.24
N PRO A 4 -61.42 15.56 11.36
CA PRO A 4 -60.25 14.75 11.73
C PRO A 4 -58.97 15.59 11.63
N LEU A 5 -58.22 15.68 12.73
CA LEU A 5 -56.85 16.19 12.73
C LEU A 5 -55.93 15.06 12.26
N THR A 6 -55.42 15.12 11.03
CA THR A 6 -54.32 14.25 10.60
C THR A 6 -53.00 14.76 11.18
N PRO A 7 -52.13 13.89 11.74
CA PRO A 7 -50.76 14.28 12.03
C PRO A 7 -49.98 14.36 10.72
N VAL A 8 -49.60 15.57 10.29
CA VAL A 8 -48.60 15.74 9.23
C VAL A 8 -47.24 15.38 9.83
N ALA A 9 -46.70 14.22 9.44
CA ALA A 9 -45.36 13.80 9.80
C ALA A 9 -44.34 14.77 9.19
N ASN A 10 -43.77 15.61 10.04
CA ASN A 10 -42.67 16.51 9.69
C ASN A 10 -41.35 15.72 9.81
N ASN A 11 -40.80 15.25 8.70
CA ASN A 11 -39.45 14.66 8.64
C ASN A 11 -38.49 15.63 7.94
N PRO A 12 -37.79 16.52 8.66
CA PRO A 12 -36.96 17.56 8.04
C PRO A 12 -35.50 17.11 7.77
N PHE A 13 -35.25 15.91 7.25
CA PHE A 13 -33.85 15.43 7.15
C PHE A 13 -33.45 14.62 5.90
N THR A 14 -33.98 14.93 4.72
CA THR A 14 -33.37 14.44 3.47
C THR A 14 -32.86 15.59 2.61
N SER A 15 -31.81 16.27 3.09
CA SER A 15 -31.09 17.23 2.24
C SER A 15 -30.13 16.46 1.32
N PRO A 16 -30.34 16.50 -0.02
CA PRO A 16 -29.54 15.74 -0.99
C PRO A 16 -28.06 16.18 -1.05
N TRP A 17 -27.76 17.36 -0.52
CA TRP A 17 -26.42 17.93 -0.55
C TRP A 17 -25.49 17.30 0.49
N ARG A 18 -26.03 16.90 1.65
CA ARG A 18 -25.25 16.22 2.70
C ARG A 18 -24.83 14.81 2.26
N THR A 19 -25.71 14.12 1.53
CA THR A 19 -25.43 12.78 1.00
C THR A 19 -24.48 12.80 -0.19
N GLN A 20 -24.49 13.86 -1.02
CA GLN A 20 -23.51 14.03 -2.10
C GLN A 20 -22.09 14.29 -1.59
N ILE A 21 -21.93 15.17 -0.59
CA ILE A 21 -20.60 15.45 0.02
C ILE A 21 -20.02 14.17 0.64
N LEU A 22 -20.85 13.38 1.33
CA LEU A 22 -20.42 12.12 1.93
C LEU A 22 -19.98 11.08 0.89
N ARG A 23 -20.70 10.98 -0.24
CA ARG A 23 -20.33 10.09 -1.36
C ARG A 23 -19.01 10.48 -2.01
N LEU A 24 -18.78 11.77 -2.23
CA LEU A 24 -17.52 12.27 -2.80
C LEU A 24 -16.34 12.03 -1.85
N ALA A 25 -16.52 12.20 -0.54
CA ALA A 25 -15.51 11.90 0.46
C ALA A 25 -15.16 10.40 0.51
N CYS A 26 -16.16 9.51 0.44
CA CYS A 26 -15.93 8.06 0.37
C CYS A 26 -15.22 7.63 -0.93
N ALA A 27 -15.57 8.24 -2.07
CA ALA A 27 -14.91 7.95 -3.35
C ALA A 27 -13.43 8.37 -3.36
N ALA A 28 -13.10 9.53 -2.76
CA ALA A 28 -11.72 9.99 -2.64
C ALA A 28 -10.86 9.07 -1.73
N LEU A 29 -11.45 8.51 -0.67
CA LEU A 29 -10.76 7.55 0.20
C LEU A 29 -10.44 6.22 -0.52
N LEU A 30 -11.29 5.78 -1.44
CA LEU A 30 -11.08 4.54 -2.21
C LEU A 30 -10.00 4.69 -3.29
N LEU A 31 -9.80 5.90 -3.85
CA LEU A 31 -8.75 6.19 -4.83
C LEU A 31 -7.33 6.22 -4.21
N CYS A 32 -7.19 6.50 -2.92
CA CYS A 32 -5.90 6.45 -2.22
C CYS A 32 -5.44 5.01 -1.88
N ALA A 33 -6.33 4.02 -1.97
CA ALA A 33 -6.01 2.61 -1.68
C ALA A 33 -5.49 1.83 -2.91
N ALA A 34 -5.48 2.45 -4.10
CA ALA A 34 -5.06 1.81 -5.35
C ALA A 34 -3.53 1.76 -5.57
N SER A 35 -2.73 1.96 -4.51
CA SER A 35 -1.27 1.86 -4.56
C SER A 35 -0.77 0.50 -4.05
N VAL A 36 -1.52 -0.58 -4.28
CA VAL A 36 -1.00 -1.94 -4.09
C VAL A 36 -0.34 -2.35 -5.39
N HIS A 37 0.96 -2.00 -5.45
CA HIS A 37 1.90 -2.32 -6.51
C HIS A 37 2.01 -3.84 -6.69
N ALA A 38 1.23 -4.40 -7.61
CA ALA A 38 1.36 -5.78 -8.07
C ALA A 38 2.58 -5.94 -9.01
N GLN A 39 3.77 -5.61 -8.50
CA GLN A 39 5.05 -5.88 -9.17
C GLN A 39 5.80 -6.98 -8.39
N GLU A 40 5.10 -7.92 -7.76
CA GLU A 40 5.63 -8.67 -6.61
C GLU A 40 6.73 -9.70 -6.91
N ALA A 41 6.79 -10.27 -8.11
CA ALA A 41 7.61 -11.46 -8.37
C ALA A 41 9.12 -11.33 -7.98
N PRO A 42 9.86 -10.29 -8.40
CA PRO A 42 11.30 -10.22 -8.12
C PRO A 42 11.63 -9.76 -6.69
N TYR A 43 10.80 -8.91 -6.07
CA TYR A 43 11.05 -8.40 -4.72
C TYR A 43 10.76 -9.46 -3.64
N GLN A 44 9.78 -10.34 -3.91
CA GLN A 44 9.46 -11.45 -3.01
C GLN A 44 10.61 -12.44 -2.91
N ASP A 45 11.29 -12.74 -4.02
CA ASP A 45 12.45 -13.63 -4.01
C ASP A 45 13.61 -13.04 -3.20
N VAL A 46 13.90 -11.75 -3.38
CA VAL A 46 14.92 -11.05 -2.57
C VAL A 46 14.56 -11.03 -1.09
N ASN A 47 13.31 -10.73 -0.75
CA ASN A 47 12.84 -10.76 0.65
C ASN A 47 12.92 -12.16 1.26
N ARG A 48 12.64 -13.22 0.48
CA ARG A 48 12.77 -14.60 0.93
C ARG A 48 14.23 -14.96 1.21
N LEU A 49 15.14 -14.56 0.33
CA LEU A 49 16.58 -14.79 0.50
C LEU A 49 17.14 -14.04 1.71
N LEU A 50 16.71 -12.79 1.91
CA LEU A 50 17.01 -12.00 3.11
C LEU A 50 16.55 -12.71 4.39
N GLN A 51 15.31 -13.22 4.43
CA GLN A 51 14.79 -13.96 5.58
C GLN A 51 15.51 -15.29 5.79
N ALA A 52 16.01 -15.91 4.73
CA ALA A 52 16.81 -17.13 4.80
C ALA A 52 18.26 -16.88 5.24
N GLY A 53 18.70 -15.61 5.33
CA GLY A 53 20.09 -15.25 5.61
C GLY A 53 21.05 -15.47 4.43
N ASP A 54 20.53 -15.80 3.24
CA ASP A 54 21.33 -15.97 2.03
C ASP A 54 21.60 -14.62 1.37
N LEU A 55 22.41 -13.80 2.05
CA LEU A 55 22.68 -12.42 1.63
C LEU A 55 23.45 -12.36 0.31
N GLN A 56 24.29 -13.36 0.02
CA GLN A 56 25.03 -13.44 -1.24
C GLN A 56 24.10 -13.62 -2.43
N GLN A 57 23.16 -14.57 -2.34
CA GLN A 57 22.17 -14.78 -3.40
C GLN A 57 21.19 -13.60 -3.50
N ALA A 58 20.78 -13.03 -2.37
CA ALA A 58 19.93 -11.83 -2.33
C ALA A 58 20.60 -10.65 -3.06
N HIS A 59 21.89 -10.42 -2.79
CA HIS A 59 22.68 -9.37 -3.44
C HIS A 59 22.72 -9.57 -4.95
N LYS A 60 23.02 -10.79 -5.41
CA LYS A 60 23.08 -11.12 -6.85
C LYS A 60 21.75 -10.86 -7.55
N VAL A 61 20.64 -11.38 -7.01
CA VAL A 61 19.31 -11.17 -7.59
C VAL A 61 18.96 -9.68 -7.63
N ALA A 62 19.34 -8.93 -6.59
CA ALA A 62 19.09 -7.51 -6.55
C ALA A 62 19.89 -6.68 -7.56
N THR A 63 21.18 -7.00 -7.73
CA THR A 63 22.04 -6.34 -8.73
C THR A 63 21.62 -6.70 -10.15
N ASP A 64 21.25 -7.96 -10.40
CA ASP A 64 20.79 -8.42 -11.71
C ASP A 64 19.51 -7.66 -12.11
N TYR A 65 18.55 -7.50 -11.20
CA TYR A 65 17.33 -6.72 -11.47
C TYR A 65 17.60 -5.23 -11.69
N LEU A 66 18.52 -4.64 -10.91
CA LEU A 66 18.89 -3.24 -11.04
C LEU A 66 19.70 -2.97 -12.32
N ALA A 67 20.32 -3.97 -12.93
CA ALA A 67 20.96 -3.82 -14.24
C ALA A 67 19.92 -3.47 -15.32
N ASP A 68 18.75 -4.12 -15.28
CA ASP A 68 17.64 -3.83 -16.19
C ASP A 68 16.87 -2.57 -15.77
N LYS A 69 16.68 -2.36 -14.47
CA LYS A 69 15.94 -1.22 -13.91
C LYS A 69 16.79 -0.41 -12.92
N PRO A 70 17.78 0.35 -13.41
CA PRO A 70 18.76 1.04 -12.56
C PRO A 70 18.19 2.25 -11.83
N ARG A 71 16.88 2.48 -11.84
CA ARG A 71 16.17 3.56 -11.14
C ARG A 71 15.01 3.04 -10.27
N ASP A 72 14.89 1.73 -10.11
CA ASP A 72 13.86 1.13 -9.26
C ASP A 72 14.10 1.51 -7.78
N PRO A 73 13.18 2.25 -7.14
CA PRO A 73 13.37 2.68 -5.75
C PRO A 73 13.29 1.51 -4.75
N GLN A 74 12.42 0.54 -5.02
CA GLN A 74 12.14 -0.57 -4.10
C GLN A 74 13.31 -1.56 -4.06
N MET A 75 13.88 -1.94 -5.21
CA MET A 75 15.06 -2.81 -5.25
C MET A 75 16.30 -2.13 -4.70
N ARG A 76 16.46 -0.81 -4.89
CA ARG A 76 17.56 -0.08 -4.26
C ARG A 76 17.47 -0.10 -2.74
N PHE A 77 16.27 0.08 -2.21
CA PHE A 77 16.05 -0.04 -0.78
C PHE A 77 16.43 -1.44 -0.30
N LEU A 78 15.97 -2.49 -0.97
CA LEU A 78 16.34 -3.87 -0.64
C LEU A 78 17.85 -4.13 -0.74
N LEU A 79 18.52 -3.61 -1.78
CA LEU A 79 19.98 -3.72 -1.92
C LEU A 79 20.70 -3.05 -0.74
N GLY A 80 20.23 -1.90 -0.28
CA GLY A 80 20.76 -1.23 0.91
C GLY A 80 20.57 -2.05 2.19
N VAL A 81 19.41 -2.69 2.36
CA VAL A 81 19.16 -3.62 3.48
C VAL A 81 20.12 -4.81 3.43
N ILE A 82 20.31 -5.42 2.25
CA ILE A 82 21.25 -6.54 2.05
C ILE A 82 22.66 -6.11 2.44
N GLN A 83 23.16 -4.99 1.92
CA GLN A 83 24.50 -4.49 2.21
C GLN A 83 24.71 -4.18 3.69
N THR A 84 23.68 -3.65 4.35
CA THR A 84 23.73 -3.39 5.79
C THR A 84 23.88 -4.71 6.55
N GLN A 85 23.07 -5.73 6.25
CA GLN A 85 23.16 -7.03 6.91
C GLN A 85 24.49 -7.74 6.63
N GLN A 86 25.01 -7.67 5.39
CA GLN A 86 26.32 -8.25 5.05
C GLN A 86 27.45 -7.66 5.88
N GLY A 87 27.47 -6.33 6.08
CA GLY A 87 28.48 -5.69 6.91
C GLY A 87 28.38 -6.04 8.40
N GLN A 88 27.18 -6.36 8.90
CA GLN A 88 27.00 -6.86 10.26
C GLN A 88 27.53 -8.29 10.41
N ASP A 89 27.26 -9.15 9.42
CA ASP A 89 27.77 -10.53 9.40
C ASP A 89 29.30 -10.58 9.25
N ASP A 90 29.87 -9.73 8.41
CA ASP A 90 31.33 -9.61 8.22
C ASP A 90 32.04 -9.16 9.51
N THR A 91 31.36 -8.38 10.37
CA THR A 91 31.91 -7.93 11.66
C THR A 91 31.74 -8.98 12.77
N ALA A 92 30.91 -10.01 12.55
CA ALA A 92 30.62 -11.04 13.55
C ALA A 92 31.58 -12.25 13.50
N LEU A 93 32.53 -12.27 12.55
CA LEU A 93 33.56 -13.31 12.38
C LEU A 93 34.91 -12.86 12.96
#